data_AF-A0A522CZ85-F1
#
_entry.id   AF-A0A522CZ85-F1
#
_cell.length_a   1.000
_cell.length_b   1.000
_cell.length_c   1.000
_cell.angle_alpha   90.00
_cell.angle_beta   90.00
_cell.angle_gamma   90.00
#
_symmetry.space_group_name_H-M   'P 1'
#
loop_
_entity.id
_entity.type
_entity.pdbx_description
1 polymer ?
#
loop_
_entity_poly.entity_id
_entity_poly.type
_entity_poly.pdbx_seq_one_letter_code
_entity_poly.pdbx_strand_id
1 'polypeptide(L)'
;MATTEKPVISKYKDRMDKAVAALQDEFGSLRTGRASSSLLDQIRVDAYGSQTPLNQVGAISVPEPRMITINVWDRALVVSVEKAIRASDLGLNPVVDGTTLRLPI
;
A
#
# COMPACT_ATOMS: atom_id res chain seq x y z
N MET A 1 49.15 12.66 26.82
CA MET A 1 47.73 13.04 26.97
C MET A 1 47.18 13.30 25.56
N ALA A 2 46.56 12.30 24.94
CA ALA A 2 45.67 12.41 23.77
C ALA A 2 45.23 10.99 23.39
N THR A 3 44.12 10.53 23.97
CA THR A 3 43.48 9.26 23.62
C THR A 3 42.78 9.44 22.28
N THR A 4 43.30 8.84 21.21
CA THR A 4 42.57 8.75 19.93
C THR A 4 41.57 7.61 20.03
N GLU A 5 40.35 7.92 20.49
CA GLU A 5 39.20 7.02 20.32
C GLU A 5 38.99 6.79 18.83
N LYS A 6 39.13 5.53 18.37
CA LYS A 6 38.77 5.17 16.99
C LYS A 6 37.33 5.63 16.74
N PRO A 7 37.06 6.41 15.67
CA PRO A 7 35.71 6.90 15.42
C PRO A 7 34.77 5.71 15.26
N VAL A 8 33.64 5.76 15.96
CA VAL A 8 32.64 4.68 15.99
C VAL A 8 31.86 4.69 14.67
N ILE A 9 32.53 4.28 13.58
CA ILE A 9 32.01 4.30 12.20
C ILE A 9 30.67 3.56 12.09
N SER A 10 30.45 2.51 12.90
CA SER A 10 29.18 1.78 12.93
C SER A 10 27.99 2.64 13.34
N LYS A 11 28.13 3.50 14.37
CA LYS A 11 27.03 4.36 14.84
C LYS A 11 26.63 5.41 13.80
N TYR A 12 27.59 5.90 13.02
CA TYR A 12 27.31 6.84 11.92
C TYR A 12 26.61 6.13 10.76
N LYS A 13 27.05 4.91 10.42
CA LYS A 13 26.39 4.09 9.42
C LYS A 13 24.95 3.76 9.80
N ASP A 14 24.69 3.36 11.05
CA ASP A 14 23.35 3.09 11.54
C ASP A 14 22.43 4.32 11.49
N ARG A 15 22.97 5.53 11.73
CA ARG A 15 22.21 6.78 11.60
C ARG A 15 21.92 7.12 10.14
N MET A 16 22.88 6.88 9.24
CA MET A 16 22.68 7.08 7.80
C MET A 16 21.65 6.10 7.25
N ASP A 17 21.74 4.82 7.61
CA ASP A 17 20.79 3.79 7.17
C ASP A 17 19.38 4.09 7.69
N LYS A 18 19.24 4.60 8.93
CA LYS A 18 17.94 5.07 9.44
C LYS A 18 17.38 6.28 8.68
N ALA A 19 18.23 7.23 8.28
CA ALA A 19 17.80 8.38 7.50
C ALA A 19 17.34 7.96 6.10
N VAL A 20 18.04 7.00 5.47
CA VAL A 20 17.64 6.42 4.19
C VAL A 20 16.34 5.62 4.30
N ALA A 21 16.16 4.86 5.38
CA ALA A 21 14.91 4.13 5.63
C ALA A 21 13.71 5.07 5.83
N ALA A 22 13.87 6.11 6.65
CA ALA A 22 12.83 7.13 6.85
C ALA A 22 12.46 7.85 5.55
N LEU A 23 13.46 8.18 4.72
CA LEU A 23 13.24 8.78 3.41
C LEU A 23 12.45 7.84 2.48
N GLN A 24 12.76 6.54 2.51
CA GLN A 24 12.09 5.54 1.68
C GLN A 24 10.63 5.32 2.11
N ASP A 25 10.36 5.35 3.41
CA ASP A 25 8.99 5.31 3.96
C ASP A 25 8.18 6.57 3.56
N GLU A 26 8.78 7.76 3.66
CA GLU A 26 8.15 9.01 3.22
C GLU A 26 7.85 9.01 1.71
N PHE A 27 8.78 8.50 0.88
CA PHE A 27 8.54 8.36 -0.56
C PHE A 27 7.48 7.32 -0.91
N GLY A 28 7.36 6.23 -0.14
CA GLY A 28 6.28 5.25 -0.29
C GLY A 28 4.91 5.83 0.02
N SER A 29 4.85 6.74 0.99
CA SER A 29 3.65 7.50 1.36
C SER A 29 3.31 8.63 0.39
N LEU A 30 4.23 9.07 -0.47
CA LEU A 30 4.02 10.21 -1.35
C LEU A 30 3.09 9.82 -2.52
N ARG A 31 1.90 10.42 -2.57
CA ARG A 31 0.91 10.25 -3.65
C ARG A 31 1.51 10.79 -4.96
N THR A 32 2.17 9.93 -5.74
CA THR A 32 2.84 10.32 -7.00
C THR A 32 1.90 10.47 -8.20
N GLY A 33 0.57 10.47 -8.00
CA GLY A 33 -0.39 10.56 -9.11
C GLY A 33 -0.29 9.40 -10.11
N ARG A 34 0.38 8.31 -9.72
CA ARG A 34 0.53 7.06 -10.47
C ARG A 34 -0.13 5.95 -9.69
N ALA A 35 -0.74 5.02 -10.41
CA ALA A 35 -1.31 3.81 -9.84
C ALA A 35 -0.18 3.00 -9.18
N SER A 36 -0.10 3.03 -7.85
CA SER A 36 0.79 2.18 -7.07
C SER A 36 -0.05 1.24 -6.21
N SER A 37 0.34 -0.04 -6.18
CA SER A 37 -0.31 -1.06 -5.34
C SER A 37 -0.21 -0.71 -3.85
N SER A 38 0.83 0.00 -3.46
CA SER A 38 1.08 0.45 -2.08
C SER A 38 0.00 1.38 -1.51
N LEU A 39 -0.77 2.08 -2.36
CA LEU A 39 -1.90 2.90 -1.91
C LEU A 39 -3.05 2.06 -1.35
N LEU A 40 -3.20 0.82 -1.82
CA LEU A 40 -4.29 -0.07 -1.44
C LEU A 40 -3.93 -0.96 -0.24
N ASP A 41 -2.66 -1.01 0.16
CA ASP A 41 -2.18 -1.84 1.28
C ASP A 41 -2.73 -1.39 2.64
N GLN A 42 -3.13 -0.11 2.77
CA GLN A 42 -3.75 0.39 4.00
C GLN A 42 -5.26 0.11 4.09
N ILE A 43 -5.89 -0.37 3.02
CA ILE A 43 -7.33 -0.62 3.01
C ILE A 43 -7.61 -1.95 3.68
N ARG A 44 -8.43 -1.89 4.74
CA ARG A 44 -8.99 -3.05 5.43
C ARG A 44 -10.38 -3.33 4.91
N VAL A 45 -10.64 -4.59 4.59
CA VAL A 45 -11.93 -5.10 4.12
C VAL A 45 -12.53 -5.94 5.23
N ASP A 46 -13.83 -5.78 5.46
CA ASP A 46 -14.56 -6.68 6.34
C ASP A 46 -14.83 -8.01 5.61
N ALA A 47 -14.05 -9.02 5.98
CA ALA A 47 -14.18 -10.40 5.50
C ALA A 47 -14.60 -11.29 6.67
N TYR A 48 -15.76 -11.92 6.54
CA TYR A 48 -16.31 -12.87 7.52
C TYR A 48 -16.38 -12.32 8.96
N GLY A 49 -16.66 -11.02 9.13
CA GLY A 49 -16.79 -10.36 10.43
C GLY A 49 -15.46 -9.91 11.04
N SER A 50 -14.37 -9.93 10.27
CA SER A 50 -13.04 -9.49 10.69
C SER A 50 -12.41 -8.56 9.66
N GLN A 51 -11.69 -7.53 10.14
CA GLN A 51 -10.99 -6.60 9.27
C GLN A 51 -9.68 -7.21 8.76
N THR A 52 -9.73 -7.70 7.52
CA THR A 52 -8.60 -8.31 6.82
C THR A 52 -8.01 -7.31 5.83
N PRO A 53 -6.68 -7.21 5.70
CA PRO A 53 -6.08 -6.35 4.67
C PRO A 53 -6.44 -6.83 3.26
N LEU A 54 -6.64 -5.89 2.34
CA LEU A 54 -7.07 -6.19 0.97
C LEU A 54 -6.12 -7.13 0.21
N ASN A 55 -4.82 -7.07 0.51
CA ASN A 55 -3.79 -7.95 -0.08
C ASN A 55 -3.99 -9.45 0.21
N GLN A 56 -4.74 -9.81 1.25
CA GLN A 56 -5.06 -11.18 1.63
C GLN A 56 -6.40 -11.66 1.05
N VAL A 57 -7.21 -10.75 0.53
CA VAL A 57 -8.56 -11.04 0.01
C VAL A 57 -8.56 -11.04 -1.54
N GLY A 58 -7.52 -10.47 -2.15
CA GLY A 58 -7.36 -10.46 -3.60
C GLY A 58 -5.95 -10.10 -4.07
N ALA A 59 -5.72 -10.32 -5.36
CA ALA A 59 -4.49 -9.94 -6.05
C ALA A 59 -4.63 -8.56 -6.67
N ILE A 60 -3.70 -7.65 -6.34
CA ILE A 60 -3.63 -6.30 -6.91
C ILE A 60 -2.70 -6.34 -8.12
N SER A 61 -3.19 -5.85 -9.25
CA SER A 61 -2.42 -5.69 -10.48
C SER A 61 -2.57 -4.25 -10.97
N VAL A 62 -1.51 -3.71 -11.56
CA VAL A 62 -1.53 -2.37 -12.17
C VAL A 62 -1.25 -2.55 -13.67
N PRO A 63 -2.29 -2.78 -14.50
CA PRO A 63 -2.11 -2.93 -15.94
C PRO A 63 -1.68 -1.62 -16.60
N GLU A 64 -2.18 -0.49 -16.10
CA GLU A 64 -1.92 0.83 -16.66
C GLU A 64 -1.66 1.86 -15.55
N PRO A 65 -0.86 2.91 -15.80
CA PRO A 65 -0.53 3.92 -14.79
C PRO A 65 -1.72 4.69 -14.22
N ARG A 66 -2.89 4.62 -14.87
CA ARG A 66 -4.15 5.29 -14.48
C ARG A 66 -5.25 4.33 -14.04
N MET A 67 -4.97 3.02 -14.01
CA MET A 67 -5.96 2.01 -13.70
C MET A 67 -5.36 0.93 -12.82
N ILE A 68 -5.97 0.71 -11.65
CA ILE A 68 -5.64 -0.42 -10.79
C ILE A 68 -6.72 -1.47 -10.93
N THR A 69 -6.31 -2.72 -11.06
CA THR A 69 -7.21 -3.86 -11.14
C THR A 69 -7.01 -4.76 -9.93
N ILE A 70 -8.09 -5.08 -9.22
CA ILE A 70 -8.08 -5.96 -8.05
C ILE A 70 -8.88 -7.20 -8.39
N ASN A 71 -8.24 -8.36 -8.33
CA ASN A 71 -8.90 -9.65 -8.51
C ASN A 71 -9.21 -10.25 -7.14
N VAL A 72 -10.47 -10.26 -6.76
CA VAL A 72 -10.94 -10.82 -5.48
C VAL A 72 -11.15 -12.33 -5.65
N TRP A 73 -10.67 -13.11 -4.70
CA TRP A 73 -10.79 -14.57 -4.78
C TRP A 73 -12.21 -15.08 -4.52
N ASP A 74 -12.96 -14.40 -3.64
CA ASP A 74 -14.36 -14.72 -3.34
C ASP A 74 -15.31 -13.64 -3.84
N ARG A 75 -16.30 -14.04 -4.64
CA ARG A 75 -17.35 -13.15 -5.15
C ARG A 75 -18.23 -12.59 -4.04
N ALA A 76 -18.42 -13.30 -2.92
CA ALA A 76 -19.20 -12.80 -1.78
C ALA A 76 -18.56 -11.57 -1.12
N LEU A 77 -17.22 -11.45 -1.20
CA LEU A 77 -16.46 -10.35 -0.61
C LEU A 77 -16.36 -9.13 -1.53
N VAL A 78 -16.75 -9.25 -2.81
CA VAL A 78 -16.69 -8.15 -3.81
C VAL A 78 -17.45 -6.91 -3.32
N VAL A 79 -18.62 -7.09 -2.73
CA VAL A 79 -19.45 -5.97 -2.21
C VAL A 79 -18.81 -5.31 -0.99
N SER A 80 -18.18 -6.10 -0.11
CA SER A 80 -17.44 -5.57 1.04
C SER A 80 -16.19 -4.81 0.59
N VAL A 81 -15.47 -5.32 -0.40
CA VAL A 81 -14.30 -4.67 -1.01
C VAL A 81 -14.70 -3.36 -1.69
N GLU A 82 -15.76 -3.36 -2.50
CA GLU A 82 -16.28 -2.16 -3.18
C GLU A 82 -16.61 -1.05 -2.16
N LYS A 83 -17.30 -1.41 -1.07
CA LYS A 83 -17.63 -0.47 0.01
C LYS A 83 -16.38 0.04 0.73
N ALA A 84 -15.42 -0.83 1.05
CA ALA A 84 -14.18 -0.44 1.72
C ALA A 84 -13.36 0.53 0.87
N ILE A 85 -13.31 0.31 -0.46
CA ILE A 85 -12.61 1.20 -1.39
C ILE A 85 -13.35 2.53 -1.54
N ARG A 86 -14.68 2.52 -1.70
CA ARG A 86 -15.47 3.76 -1.78
C ARG A 86 -15.38 4.59 -0.49
N ALA A 87 -15.30 3.93 0.67
CA ALA A 87 -15.13 4.58 1.96
C ALA A 87 -13.69 5.06 2.22
N SER A 88 -12.71 4.62 1.41
CA SER A 88 -11.34 5.08 1.54
C SER A 88 -11.19 6.54 1.05
N ASP A 89 -10.33 7.31 1.72
CA ASP A 89 -9.98 8.72 1.41
C ASP A 89 -9.26 8.91 0.05
N LEU A 90 -9.39 7.94 -0.86
CA LEU A 90 -8.86 8.00 -2.21
C LEU A 90 -9.88 8.60 -3.20
N GLY A 91 -11.18 8.65 -2.85
CA GLY A 91 -12.21 9.27 -3.71
C GLY A 91 -12.39 8.57 -5.07
N LEU A 92 -11.97 7.31 -5.17
CA LEU A 92 -12.00 6.52 -6.40
C LEU A 92 -13.33 5.79 -6.52
N ASN A 93 -13.86 5.71 -7.74
CA ASN A 93 -15.07 4.95 -8.04
C ASN A 93 -14.71 3.59 -8.63
N PRO A 94 -14.77 2.49 -7.85
CA PRO A 94 -14.50 1.16 -8.37
C PRO A 94 -15.59 0.74 -9.36
N VAL A 95 -15.18 0.22 -10.51
CA VAL A 95 -16.03 -0.45 -11.51
C VAL A 95 -15.90 -1.95 -11.30
N VAL A 96 -17.00 -2.60 -10.91
CA VAL A 96 -17.03 -4.04 -10.66
C VAL A 96 -17.30 -4.79 -11.97
N ASP A 97 -16.44 -5.74 -12.29
CA ASP A 97 -16.59 -6.69 -13.39
C ASP A 97 -16.49 -8.13 -12.86
N GLY A 98 -17.60 -8.62 -12.31
CA GLY A 98 -17.69 -9.96 -11.72
C GLY A 98 -16.82 -10.13 -10.48
N THR A 99 -15.63 -10.74 -10.64
CA THR A 99 -14.64 -10.96 -9.55
C THR A 99 -13.50 -9.94 -9.57
N THR A 100 -13.48 -9.07 -10.59
CA THR A 100 -12.41 -8.10 -10.83
C THR A 100 -12.96 -6.69 -10.61
N LEU A 101 -12.33 -5.89 -9.75
CA LEU A 101 -12.64 -4.47 -9.57
C LEU A 101 -11.60 -3.62 -10.29
N ARG A 102 -12.05 -2.64 -11.06
CA ARG A 102 -11.20 -1.68 -11.78
C ARG A 102 -11.37 -0.31 -11.17
N LEU A 103 -10.28 0.29 -10.71
CA LEU A 103 -10.27 1.62 -10.12
C LEU A 103 -9.54 2.55 -11.08
N PRO A 104 -10.25 3.45 -11.78
CA PRO A 104 -9.62 4.56 -12.46
C PRO A 104 -9.13 5.57 -11.42
N ILE A 105 -7.86 6.00 -11.52
CA ILE A 105 -7.27 7.10 -10.74
C ILE A 105 -7.13 8.38 -11.56
#